data_AF-A0A5D6W368-F1
#
_entry.id   AF-A0A5D6W368-F1
#
_cell.length_a   1.000
_cell.length_b   1.000
_cell.length_c   1.000
_cell.angle_alpha   90.00
_cell.angle_beta   90.00
_cell.angle_gamma   90.00
#
_symmetry.space_group_name_H-M   'P 1'
#
loop_
_entity.id
_entity.type
_entity.pdbx_description
1 polymer ?
#
loop_
_entity_poly.entity_id
_entity_poly.type
_entity_poly.pdbx_seq_one_letter_code
_entity_poly.pdbx_strand_id
1 'polypeptide(L)' 'MTDVKKPVREALEQLKEKQSFESSYAEINKFQSLINTFAGLEYACELMADEISVKTGESREKVLEEFYRRAGILE' A
#
# COMPACT_ATOMS: atom_id res chain seq x y z
N MET A 1 -17.82 -0.05 -2.34
CA MET A 1 -16.43 -0.36 -1.96
C MET A 1 -15.53 0.49 -2.82
N THR A 2 -15.03 1.60 -2.29
CA THR A 2 -13.96 2.38 -2.92
C THR A 2 -12.75 1.46 -2.97
N ASP A 3 -12.37 1.02 -4.17
CA ASP A 3 -11.29 0.05 -4.36
C ASP A 3 -9.98 0.70 -3.88
N VAL A 4 -9.64 0.48 -2.59
CA VAL A 4 -8.45 1.04 -1.91
C VAL A 4 -7.16 0.64 -2.63
N LYS A 5 -7.22 -0.41 -3.46
CA LYS A 5 -6.11 -0.85 -4.31
C LYS A 5 -5.94 0.03 -5.55
N LYS A 6 -6.90 0.89 -5.90
CA LYS A 6 -6.87 1.71 -7.12
C LYS A 6 -5.80 2.82 -7.05
N PRO A 7 -5.71 3.65 -5.98
CA PRO A 7 -4.68 4.68 -5.90
C PRO A 7 -3.26 4.10 -5.88
N VAL A 8 -3.05 2.99 -5.17
CA VAL A 8 -1.76 2.30 -5.10
C VAL A 8 -1.37 1.71 -6.46
N ARG A 9 -2.34 1.10 -7.16
CA ARG A 9 -2.13 0.52 -8.50
C ARG A 9 -1.86 1.60 -9.55
N GLU A 10 -2.59 2.71 -9.50
CA GLU A 10 -2.37 3.87 -10.37
C GLU A 10 -1.01 4.52 -10.12
N ALA A 11 -0.59 4.62 -8.85
CA ALA A 11 0.74 5.11 -8.50
C ALA A 11 1.85 4.18 -9.04
N LEU A 12 1.65 2.86 -8.95
CA LEU A 12 2.58 1.86 -9.50
C LEU A 12 2.63 1.89 -11.04
N GLU A 13 1.50 2.09 -11.71
CA GLU A 13 1.44 2.22 -13.18
C GLU A 13 2.13 3.50 -13.67
N GLN A 14 1.88 4.64 -13.01
CA GLN A 14 2.57 5.89 -13.32
C GLN A 14 4.09 5.80 -13.07
N LEU A 15 4.50 5.09 -12.01
CA LEU A 15 5.92 4.79 -11.73
C LEU A 15 6.56 3.97 -12.84
N LYS A 16 5.83 2.97 -13.36
CA LYS A 16 6.30 2.09 -14.44
C LYS A 16 6.39 2.82 -15.79
N GLU A 17 5.47 3.73 -16.07
CA GLU A 17 5.57 4.60 -17.25
C GLU A 17 6.79 5.53 -17.14
N LYS A 18 7.00 6.16 -15.99
CA LYS A 18 8.18 7.02 -15.72
C LYS A 18 9.50 6.27 -15.83
N GLN A 19 9.52 4.98 -15.47
CA GLN A 19 10.67 4.08 -15.64
C GLN A 19 11.13 3.95 -17.10
N SER A 20 10.26 4.22 -18.08
CA SER A 20 10.57 4.10 -19.51
C SER A 20 11.23 5.35 -20.12
N PHE A 21 11.15 6.51 -19.45
CA PHE A 21 11.52 7.80 -20.05
C PHE A 21 12.88 8.36 -19.62
N GLU A 22 13.42 8.05 -18.43
CA GLU A 22 14.67 8.66 -17.93
C GLU A 22 15.55 7.69 -17.10
N SER A 23 16.70 7.32 -17.69
CA SER A 23 18.07 7.20 -17.13
C SER A 23 18.43 6.47 -15.80
N SER A 24 19.60 5.78 -15.87
CA SER A 24 20.46 5.22 -14.80
C SER A 24 19.88 4.11 -13.90
N TYR A 25 20.51 2.94 -13.94
CA TYR A 25 20.27 1.81 -13.02
C TYR A 25 20.19 2.23 -11.54
N ALA A 26 20.86 3.31 -11.14
CA ALA A 26 20.80 3.85 -9.77
C ALA A 26 19.41 4.42 -9.41
N GLU A 27 18.74 5.10 -10.33
CA GLU A 27 17.38 5.63 -10.11
C GLU A 27 16.37 4.49 -10.12
N ILE A 28 16.52 3.53 -11.03
CA ILE A 28 15.69 2.30 -11.07
C ILE A 28 15.79 1.54 -9.74
N ASN A 29 16.99 1.33 -9.21
CA ASN A 29 17.18 0.65 -7.93
C ASN A 29 16.56 1.41 -6.76
N LYS A 30 16.63 2.74 -6.76
CA LYS A 30 16.00 3.58 -5.74
C LYS A 30 14.49 3.45 -5.77
N PHE A 31 13.87 3.49 -6.95
CA PHE A 31 12.43 3.31 -7.10
C PHE A 31 11.99 1.88 -6.72
N GLN A 32 12.77 0.87 -7.08
CA GLN A 32 12.46 -0.51 -6.73
C GLN A 32 12.57 -0.76 -5.22
N SER A 33 13.53 -0.13 -4.54
CA SER A 33 13.62 -0.15 -3.07
C SER A 33 12.42 0.53 -2.41
N LEU A 34 11.94 1.65 -2.95
CA LEU A 34 10.72 2.31 -2.48
C LEU A 34 9.50 1.41 -2.65
N ILE A 35 9.32 0.78 -3.82
CA ILE A 35 8.21 -0.15 -4.08
C ILE A 35 8.24 -1.33 -3.09
N ASN A 36 9.39 -1.95 -2.90
CA ASN A 36 9.54 -3.05 -1.94
C ASN A 36 9.21 -2.61 -0.51
N THR A 37 9.57 -1.38 -0.14
CA THR A 37 9.24 -0.82 1.18
C THR A 37 7.74 -0.66 1.34
N PHE A 38 7.04 -0.12 0.33
CA PHE A 38 5.58 0.01 0.35
C PHE A 38 4.88 -1.34 0.40
N ALA A 39 5.34 -2.33 -0.37
CA ALA A 39 4.80 -3.69 -0.34
C ALA A 39 4.99 -4.35 1.04
N GLY A 40 6.15 -4.13 1.68
CA GLY A 40 6.40 -4.60 3.04
C GLY A 40 5.51 -3.94 4.08
N LEU A 41 5.24 -2.64 3.94
CA LEU A 41 4.33 -1.90 4.81
C LEU A 41 2.87 -2.36 4.64
N GLU A 42 2.42 -2.60 3.42
CA GLU A 42 1.08 -3.14 3.15
C GLU A 42 0.91 -4.51 3.82
N TYR A 43 1.88 -5.40 3.65
CA TYR A 43 1.86 -6.72 4.28
C TYR A 43 1.86 -6.64 5.82
N ALA A 44 2.65 -5.73 6.40
CA ALA A 44 2.65 -5.50 7.84
C ALA A 44 1.29 -4.99 8.35
N CYS A 45 0.62 -4.12 7.59
CA CYS A 45 -0.74 -3.65 7.92
C CYS A 45 -1.77 -4.79 7.87
N GLU A 46 -1.67 -5.70 6.90
CA GLU A 46 -2.54 -6.88 6.83
C GLU A 46 -2.34 -7.82 8.04
N LEU A 47 -1.09 -8.10 8.42
CA LEU A 47 -0.79 -8.92 9.59
C LEU A 47 -1.31 -8.31 10.89
N MET A 48 -1.15 -6.99 11.06
CA MET A 48 -1.69 -6.27 12.20
C MET A 48 -3.22 -6.30 12.23
N ALA A 49 -3.87 -6.15 11.08
CA ALA A 49 -5.32 -6.19 11.00
C ALA A 49 -5.87 -7.58 11.34
N ASP A 50 -5.19 -8.65 10.92
CA ASP A 50 -5.53 -10.03 11.32
C ASP A 50 -5.43 -10.21 12.84
N GLU A 51 -4.36 -9.72 13.46
CA GLU A 51 -4.18 -9.86 14.91
C GLU A 51 -5.23 -9.06 15.71
N ILE A 52 -5.56 -7.86 15.27
CA ILE A 52 -6.60 -7.03 15.88
C ILE A 52 -7.98 -7.68 15.72
N SER A 53 -8.30 -8.18 14.51
CA SER A 53 -9.53 -8.92 14.21
C SER A 53 -9.73 -10.09 15.18
N VAL A 54 -8.69 -10.88 15.42
CA VAL A 54 -8.73 -11.99 16.39
C VAL A 54 -8.99 -11.50 17.83
N LYS A 55 -8.41 -10.37 18.22
CA LYS A 55 -8.54 -9.81 19.58
C LYS A 55 -9.88 -9.12 19.82
N THR A 56 -10.45 -8.45 18.82
CA THR A 56 -11.67 -7.64 18.96
C THR A 56 -12.93 -8.37 18.49
N GLY A 57 -12.78 -9.44 17.71
CA GLY A 57 -13.89 -10.15 17.06
C GLY A 57 -14.50 -9.38 15.88
N GLU A 58 -13.89 -8.27 15.48
CA GLU A 58 -14.29 -7.48 14.32
C GLU A 58 -13.72 -8.05 13.02
N SER A 59 -14.38 -7.84 11.89
CA SER A 59 -13.84 -8.30 10.62
C SER A 59 -12.56 -7.53 10.26
N ARG A 60 -11.60 -8.24 9.67
CA ARG A 60 -10.35 -7.67 9.16
C ARG A 60 -10.58 -6.46 8.27
N GLU A 61 -11.60 -6.51 7.40
CA GLU A 61 -11.94 -5.39 6.51
C GLU A 61 -12.33 -4.13 7.29
N LYS A 62 -13.07 -4.27 8.40
CA LYS A 62 -13.49 -3.15 9.24
C LYS A 62 -12.29 -2.52 9.95
N VAL A 63 -11.38 -3.35 10.46
CA VAL A 63 -10.13 -2.90 11.10
C VAL A 63 -9.26 -2.12 10.11
N LEU A 64 -9.10 -2.65 8.89
CA LEU A 64 -8.35 -1.97 7.82
C LEU A 64 -9.03 -0.67 7.39
N GLU A 65 -10.37 -0.65 7.25
CA GLU A 65 -11.13 0.56 6.90
C GLU A 65 -10.91 1.67 7.94
N GLU A 66 -11.02 1.36 9.23
CA GLU A 66 -10.79 2.33 10.29
C GLU A 66 -9.35 2.83 10.30
N PHE A 67 -8.37 1.93 10.11
CA PHE A 67 -6.97 2.30 9.99
C PHE A 67 -6.74 3.27 8.83
N TYR A 68 -7.27 2.96 7.63
CA TYR A 68 -7.12 3.82 6.46
C TYR A 68 -7.85 5.16 6.60
N ARG A 69 -9.00 5.20 7.27
CA ARG A 69 -9.69 6.45 7.60
C ARG A 69 -8.87 7.30 8.57
N ARG A 70 -8.29 6.71 9.62
CA ARG A 70 -7.41 7.41 10.56
C ARG A 70 -6.11 7.90 9.90
N ALA A 71 -5.60 7.17 8.92
CA ALA A 71 -4.45 7.58 8.12
C ALA A 71 -4.77 8.66 7.08
N GLY A 72 -6.04 9.05 6.91
CA GLY A 72 -6.49 10.04 5.92
C GLY A 72 -6.44 9.51 4.47
N ILE A 73 -6.40 8.19 4.29
CA ILE A 73 -6.37 7.53 2.97
C ILE A 73 -7.79 7.31 2.44
N LEU A 74 -8.75 7.12 3.34
CA LEU A 74 -10.18 7.06 3.03
C LEU A 74 -10.89 8.27 3.66
N GLU A 75 -11.78 8.91 2.90
CA GLU A 75 -12.74 9.90 3.41
C GLU A 75 -13.76 9.26 4.37
#